data_AF-A0A4V1KS49-F1
#
_entry.id   AF-A0A4V1KS49-F1
#
_cell.length_a   1.000
_cell.length_b   1.000
_cell.length_c   1.000
_cell.angle_alpha   90.00
_cell.angle_beta   90.00
_cell.angle_gamma   90.00
#
_symmetry.space_group_name_H-M   'P 1'
#
loop_
_entity.id
_entity.type
_entity.pdbx_description
1 polymer ?
#
loop_
_entity_poly.entity_id
_entity_poly.type
_entity_poly.pdbx_seq_one_letter_code
_entity_poly.pdbx_strand_id
1 'polypeptide(L)' 'MKQFIDYGFGGTYLRILEEGLVAVNDSFSLLDRPKSTLTVAQLFELAFSKNKNPNLVRIAAESTAIAPDKRSYFKRYLE' A
#
# COMPACT_ATOMS: atom_id res chain seq x y z
N MET A 1 13.01 15.06 5.37
CA MET A 1 12.09 14.31 4.48
C MET A 1 12.84 13.37 3.54
N LYS A 2 13.74 13.88 2.68
CA LYS A 2 14.53 13.04 1.75
C LYS A 2 15.17 11.82 2.39
N GLN A 3 15.82 11.97 3.55
CA GLN A 3 16.42 10.86 4.29
C GLN A 3 15.46 9.70 4.62
N PHE A 4 14.18 9.97 4.87
CA PHE A 4 13.19 8.93 5.20
C PHE A 4 12.68 8.23 3.94
N ILE A 5 12.56 8.99 2.85
CA ILE A 5 12.24 8.45 1.52
C ILE A 5 13.38 7.55 1.05
N ASP A 6 14.63 8.00 1.19
CA ASP A 6 15.81 7.25 0.82
C ASP A 6 15.99 5.99 1.71
N TYR A 7 15.55 6.04 2.97
CA TYR A 7 15.59 4.89 3.87
C TYR A 7 14.55 3.81 3.51
N GLY A 8 13.37 4.18 3.01
CA GLY A 8 12.41 3.22 2.43
C GLY A 8 11.48 2.47 3.41
N PHE A 9 11.62 2.67 4.73
CA PHE A 9 10.86 1.94 5.76
C PHE A 9 9.77 2.80 6.41
N GLY A 10 8.73 3.15 5.64
CA GLY A 10 7.65 4.03 6.11
C GLY A 10 6.55 3.38 6.95
N GLY A 11 6.54 2.05 7.09
CA GLY A 11 5.41 1.32 7.68
C GLY A 11 4.15 1.39 6.81
N THR A 12 3.01 0.97 7.37
CA THR A 12 1.70 1.05 6.69
C THR A 12 0.59 1.30 7.69
N TYR A 13 -0.51 1.86 7.19
CA TYR A 13 -1.77 1.95 7.92
C TYR A 13 -2.66 0.76 7.58
N LEU A 14 -3.52 0.41 8.54
CA LEU A 14 -4.58 -0.58 8.37
C LEU A 14 -5.94 0.11 8.50
N ARG A 15 -6.97 -0.45 7.88
CA ARG A 15 -8.36 -0.07 8.10
C ARG A 15 -9.04 -1.15 8.93
N ILE A 16 -9.78 -0.75 9.95
CA ILE A 16 -10.63 -1.66 10.71
C ILE A 16 -11.79 -2.11 9.82
N LEU A 17 -11.89 -3.42 9.58
CA LEU A 17 -13.00 -4.02 8.83
C LEU A 17 -14.17 -4.36 9.76
N GLU A 18 -13.85 -4.79 10.97
CA GLU A 18 -14.78 -5.12 12.05
C GLU A 18 -14.12 -4.71 13.38
N GLU A 19 -14.88 -4.04 14.24
CA GLU A 19 -14.39 -3.58 15.54
C GLU A 19 -14.33 -4.74 16.54
N GLY A 20 -13.38 -4.66 17.48
CA GLY A 20 -13.19 -5.70 18.50
C GLY A 20 -12.12 -5.32 19.51
N LEU A 21 -11.89 -6.19 20.49
CA LEU A 21 -10.87 -6.02 21.51
C LEU A 21 -9.58 -6.75 21.11
N VAL A 22 -8.43 -6.13 21.38
CA VAL A 22 -7.10 -6.71 21.17
C VAL A 22 -6.23 -6.45 22.40
N ALA A 23 -5.28 -7.33 22.66
CA ALA A 23 -4.34 -7.25 23.77
C ALA A 23 -2.87 -7.30 23.29
N VAL A 24 -1.96 -6.86 24.16
CA VAL A 24 -0.53 -7.05 23.94
C VAL A 24 -0.24 -8.54 23.87
N ASN A 25 0.57 -8.95 22.88
CA ASN A 25 0.91 -10.34 22.53
C ASN A 25 -0.15 -11.12 21.74
N ASP A 26 -1.25 -10.50 21.33
CA ASP A 26 -2.09 -11.08 20.28
C ASP A 26 -1.31 -11.19 18.97
N SER A 27 -1.60 -12.25 18.21
CA SER A 27 -0.93 -12.54 16.94
C SER A 27 -1.78 -12.11 15.76
N PHE A 28 -1.14 -11.59 14.71
CA PHE A 28 -1.77 -11.46 13.40
C PHE A 28 -1.73 -12.79 12.65
N SER A 29 -2.87 -13.19 12.08
CA SER A 29 -2.98 -14.31 11.15
C SER A 29 -3.35 -13.80 9.77
N LEU A 30 -2.63 -14.26 8.73
CA LEU A 30 -2.97 -13.93 7.35
C LEU A 30 -4.15 -14.81 6.91
N LEU A 31 -5.34 -14.21 6.81
CA LEU A 31 -6.56 -14.94 6.40
C LEU A 31 -6.70 -15.07 4.89
N ASP A 32 -6.35 -14.02 4.14
CA ASP A 32 -6.43 -14.00 2.68
C ASP A 32 -5.31 -13.14 2.07
N ARG A 33 -4.94 -13.46 0.83
CA ARG A 33 -4.01 -12.69 0.02
C ARG A 33 -4.50 -12.62 -1.43
N PRO A 34 -4.86 -11.42 -1.94
CA PRO A 34 -5.23 -11.25 -3.33
C PRO A 34 -4.11 -11.69 -4.30
N LYS A 35 -4.48 -12.29 -5.43
CA LYS A 35 -3.53 -12.69 -6.49
C LYS A 35 -2.82 -11.47 -7.11
N SER A 36 -3.57 -10.41 -7.37
CA SER A 36 -3.04 -9.13 -7.87
C SER A 36 -2.72 -8.26 -6.66
N THR A 37 -1.45 -8.27 -6.24
CA THR A 37 -1.00 -7.60 -5.02
C THR A 37 0.35 -6.92 -5.23
N LEU A 38 0.70 -6.04 -4.31
CA LEU A 38 2.00 -5.40 -4.21
C LEU A 38 2.38 -5.25 -2.74
N THR A 39 3.68 -5.26 -2.46
CA THR A 39 4.18 -5.11 -1.09
C THR A 39 4.12 -3.65 -0.64
N VAL A 40 4.15 -3.42 0.68
CA VAL A 40 4.26 -2.07 1.25
C VAL A 40 5.48 -1.33 0.70
N ALA A 41 6.62 -2.03 0.57
CA ALA A 41 7.84 -1.46 0.00
C ALA A 41 7.67 -1.04 -1.47
N GLN A 42 7.04 -1.89 -2.29
CA GLN A 42 6.73 -1.55 -3.69
C GLN A 42 5.78 -0.36 -3.79
N LEU A 43 4.77 -0.25 -2.92
CA LEU A 43 3.87 0.90 -2.91
C LEU A 43 4.62 2.20 -2.58
N PHE A 44 5.51 2.12 -1.58
CA PHE A 44 6.32 3.24 -1.14
C PHE A 44 7.26 3.70 -2.25
N GLU A 45 8.02 2.78 -2.83
CA GLU A 45 8.90 3.05 -3.98
C GLU A 45 8.10 3.63 -5.16
N LEU A 46 6.94 3.04 -5.49
CA LEU A 46 6.08 3.52 -6.57
C LEU A 46 5.60 4.96 -6.33
N ALA A 47 5.31 5.33 -5.09
CA ALA A 47 4.86 6.68 -4.74
C ALA A 47 5.96 7.72 -5.01
N PHE A 48 7.22 7.41 -4.67
CA PHE A 48 8.33 8.36 -4.75
C PHE A 48 9.24 8.21 -5.97
N SER A 49 9.10 7.15 -6.75
CA SER A 49 9.86 6.96 -7.99
C SER A 49 9.49 8.01 -9.04
N LYS A 50 10.52 8.53 -9.70
CA LYS A 50 10.39 9.38 -10.89
C LYS A 50 9.74 8.62 -12.05
N ASN A 51 10.14 7.37 -12.26
CA ASN A 51 9.63 6.50 -13.30
C ASN A 51 8.77 5.42 -12.67
N LYS A 52 7.45 5.47 -12.89
CA LYS A 52 6.52 4.53 -12.27
C LYS A 52 6.42 3.26 -13.10
N ASN A 53 6.54 2.10 -12.44
CA ASN A 53 6.36 0.81 -13.10
C ASN A 53 4.88 0.64 -13.49
N PRO A 54 4.52 0.54 -14.79
CA PRO A 54 3.12 0.52 -15.24
C PRO A 54 2.28 -0.62 -14.64
N ASN A 55 2.90 -1.79 -14.43
CA ASN A 55 2.20 -2.93 -13.83
C ASN A 55 1.82 -2.64 -12.38
N LEU A 56 2.73 -2.03 -11.61
CA LEU A 56 2.45 -1.64 -10.23
C LEU A 56 1.45 -0.48 -10.14
N VAL A 57 1.48 0.47 -11.08
CA VAL A 57 0.48 1.55 -11.17
C VAL A 57 -0.92 0.96 -11.33
N ARG A 58 -1.11 0.01 -12.24
CA ARG A 58 -2.41 -0.63 -12.46
C ARG A 58 -2.92 -1.32 -11.20
N ILE A 59 -2.06 -2.13 -10.55
CA ILE A 59 -2.42 -2.81 -9.30
C ILE A 59 -2.78 -1.79 -8.21
N ALA A 60 -1.99 -0.72 -8.06
CA ALA A 60 -2.21 0.30 -7.05
C ALA A 60 -3.48 1.14 -7.30
N ALA A 61 -3.84 1.38 -8.56
CA ALA A 61 -5.05 2.12 -8.95
C ALA A 61 -6.35 1.33 -8.70
N GLU A 62 -6.29 0.00 -8.75
CA GLU A 62 -7.43 -0.90 -8.64
C GLU A 62 -7.63 -1.48 -7.23
N SER A 63 -6.56 -1.58 -6.43
CA SER A 63 -6.57 -2.27 -5.13
C SER A 63 -7.49 -1.59 -4.10
N THR A 64 -8.56 -2.28 -3.70
CA THR A 64 -9.51 -1.83 -2.66
C THR A 64 -8.89 -1.73 -1.26
N ALA A 65 -7.71 -2.32 -1.05
CA ALA A 65 -6.93 -2.18 0.18
C ALA A 65 -6.23 -0.81 0.28
N ILE A 66 -6.10 -0.06 -0.82
CA ILE A 66 -5.46 1.26 -0.86
C ILE A 66 -6.53 2.36 -0.74
N ALA A 67 -6.24 3.36 0.08
CA ALA A 67 -7.13 4.50 0.31
C ALA A 67 -7.58 5.17 -1.01
N PRO A 68 -8.85 5.63 -1.10
CA PRO A 68 -9.41 6.20 -2.34
C PRO A 68 -8.54 7.29 -2.99
N ASP A 69 -8.03 8.24 -2.20
CA ASP A 69 -7.22 9.35 -2.73
C ASP A 69 -5.91 8.87 -3.37
N LYS A 70 -5.29 7.83 -2.79
CA LYS A 70 -4.07 7.22 -3.31
C LYS A 70 -4.35 6.44 -4.60
N ARG A 71 -5.47 5.72 -4.69
CA ARG A 71 -5.91 5.09 -5.94
C ARG A 71 -6.10 6.14 -7.04
N SER A 72 -6.81 7.23 -6.73
CA SER A 72 -7.02 8.35 -7.66
C SER A 72 -5.73 9.05 -8.06
N TYR A 73 -4.71 9.09 -7.20
CA TYR A 73 -3.37 9.56 -7.57
C TYR A 73 -2.71 8.64 -8.61
N PHE A 74 -2.74 7.31 -8.41
CA PHE A 74 -2.11 6.37 -9.35
C PHE A 74 -2.86 6.26 -10.68
N LYS A 75 -4.19 6.44 -10.71
CA LYS A 75 -4.97 6.46 -11.95
C LYS A 75 -4.50 7.50 -12.97
N ARG A 76 -3.97 8.63 -12.51
CA ARG A 76 -3.43 9.71 -13.38
C ARG A 76 -2.19 9.30 -14.18
N TYR A 77 -1.59 8.15 -13.87
CA TYR A 77 -0.43 7.60 -14.56
C TYR A 77 -0.79 6.43 -15.50
N LEU A 78 -2.09 6.18 -15.71
CA LEU A 78 -2.60 5.20 -16.67
C LEU A 78 -3.09 5.84 -17.98
N GLU A 79 -3.06 7.18 -18.05
CA GLU A 79 -3.46 7.99 -19.20
C GLU A 79 -2.25 8.37 -20.06
#